data_AF-A0A2S4LHY8-F1
#
_entry.id   AF-A0A2S4LHY8-F1
#
_cell.length_a   1.000
_cell.length_b   1.000
_cell.length_c   1.000
_cell.angle_alpha   90.00
_cell.angle_beta   90.00
_cell.angle_gamma   90.00
#
_symmetry.space_group_name_H-M   'P 1'
#
loop_
_entity.id
_entity.type
_entity.pdbx_description
1 polymer ?
#
loop_
_entity_poly.entity_id
_entity_poly.type
_entity_poly.pdbx_seq_one_letter_code
_entity_poly.pdbx_strand_id
1 'polypeptide(L)'
;MRGVLPPEAPQRAARHRRDLLRLSLDRRPDGRPRLHPRRRRSLPQGLPRHRARQPGDALDRSGPAGAAGPARALRRVQPALRPRHDLRPEDRRQRRLDPVVAAPDGALAVSAPAAPPADITETNRAVARRLAGAFGGAPSVARHADETGSSHVDILTCRDAPRPGLITCATVTLANHPLYRDGAEFPGRCEILGVSSDPNVARMLAACAFRVIDGRWFLAPGIVFPGLLTGLSARLAHVLFVPPALFAAGLEAPAAADTALAFLQAVPISEAEYAFAQEAGGDALEDLFAERGADLFDLQRPSVL
;
A
#
# COMPACT_ATOMS: atom_id res chain seq x y z
N MET A 1 -6.11 4.09 -53.81
CA MET A 1 -5.28 3.63 -52.67
C MET A 1 -6.20 3.16 -51.56
N ARG A 2 -6.11 1.89 -51.15
CA ARG A 2 -6.99 1.24 -50.15
C ARG A 2 -6.42 1.49 -48.76
N GLY A 3 -7.20 2.13 -47.88
CA GLY A 3 -6.88 2.26 -46.46
C GLY A 3 -7.24 0.96 -45.73
N VAL A 4 -6.26 0.41 -45.00
CA VAL A 4 -6.41 -0.78 -44.18
C VAL A 4 -7.02 -0.35 -42.84
N LEU A 5 -8.23 -0.83 -42.53
CA LEU A 5 -8.81 -0.79 -41.20
C LEU A 5 -8.04 -1.75 -40.28
N PRO A 6 -7.77 -1.40 -39.01
CA PRO A 6 -7.28 -2.37 -38.03
C PRO A 6 -8.39 -3.40 -37.70
N PRO A 7 -8.02 -4.65 -37.35
CA PRO A 7 -9.00 -5.68 -37.02
C PRO A 7 -9.66 -5.40 -35.65
N GLU A 8 -10.94 -5.76 -35.53
CA GLU A 8 -11.68 -5.75 -34.27
C GLU A 8 -10.98 -6.61 -33.20
N ALA A 9 -10.96 -6.10 -31.97
CA ALA A 9 -10.42 -6.80 -30.82
C ALA A 9 -11.24 -8.08 -30.51
N PRO A 10 -10.60 -9.21 -30.20
CA PRO A 10 -11.30 -10.48 -30.00
C PRO A 10 -12.13 -10.46 -28.71
N GLN A 11 -13.41 -10.83 -28.83
CA GLN A 11 -14.41 -10.93 -27.76
C GLN A 11 -14.08 -11.95 -26.63
N ARG A 12 -12.89 -12.56 -26.63
CA ARG A 12 -12.45 -13.54 -25.60
C ARG A 12 -11.94 -12.91 -24.30
N ALA A 13 -11.51 -11.64 -24.32
CA ALA A 13 -10.93 -10.96 -23.14
C ALA A 13 -11.95 -10.68 -22.00
N ALA A 14 -13.25 -10.59 -22.31
CA ALA A 14 -14.25 -10.21 -21.32
C ALA A 14 -14.58 -11.31 -20.28
N ARG A 15 -14.36 -12.59 -20.61
CA ARG A 15 -14.69 -13.70 -19.68
C ARG A 15 -13.65 -13.86 -18.57
N HIS A 16 -12.36 -13.70 -18.88
CA HIS A 16 -11.28 -13.89 -17.90
C HIS A 16 -11.23 -12.80 -16.82
N ARG A 17 -11.62 -11.56 -17.14
CA ARG A 17 -11.58 -10.41 -16.19
C ARG A 17 -12.46 -10.57 -14.95
N ARG A 18 -13.54 -11.36 -15.00
CA ARG A 18 -14.44 -11.58 -13.85
C ARG A 18 -13.92 -12.66 -12.88
N ASP A 19 -13.11 -13.59 -13.36
CA ASP A 19 -12.64 -14.73 -12.54
C ASP A 19 -11.49 -14.34 -11.61
N LEU A 20 -10.70 -13.33 -12.02
CA LEU A 20 -9.64 -12.67 -11.25
C LEU A 20 -10.00 -12.40 -9.79
N LEU A 21 -11.06 -11.63 -9.61
CA LEU A 21 -11.42 -11.04 -8.34
C LEU A 21 -12.29 -11.99 -7.52
N ARG A 22 -12.92 -13.00 -8.16
CA ARG A 22 -13.50 -14.14 -7.43
C ARG A 22 -12.43 -14.94 -6.70
N LEU A 23 -11.31 -15.26 -7.36
CA LEU A 23 -10.23 -16.03 -6.75
C LEU A 23 -9.57 -15.30 -5.57
N SER A 24 -9.39 -13.97 -5.66
CA SER A 24 -8.88 -13.17 -4.53
C SER A 24 -9.91 -13.00 -3.41
N LEU A 25 -11.21 -12.96 -3.72
CA LEU A 25 -12.28 -12.89 -2.71
C LEU A 25 -12.53 -14.24 -2.00
N ASP A 26 -12.26 -15.37 -2.67
CA ASP A 26 -12.50 -16.72 -2.15
C ASP A 26 -11.37 -17.27 -1.26
N ARG A 27 -10.23 -16.57 -1.13
CA ARG A 27 -9.15 -16.95 -0.21
C ARG A 27 -9.55 -16.69 1.25
N ARG A 28 -9.95 -17.75 1.95
CA ARG A 28 -10.21 -17.78 3.40
C ARG A 28 -8.92 -17.93 4.21
N PRO A 29 -8.76 -17.26 5.36
CA PRO A 29 -7.79 -17.64 6.37
C PRO A 29 -8.48 -18.58 7.38
N ASP A 30 -8.52 -19.89 7.10
CA ASP A 30 -9.02 -20.87 8.07
C ASP A 30 -8.11 -22.11 8.12
N GLY A 31 -6.94 -21.92 8.73
CA GLY A 31 -6.13 -23.02 9.25
C GLY A 31 -6.57 -23.37 10.67
N ARG A 32 -7.61 -24.21 10.81
CA ARG A 32 -7.88 -24.94 12.07
C ARG A 32 -7.64 -26.43 11.84
N PRO A 33 -6.75 -27.08 12.62
CA PRO A 33 -6.51 -28.51 12.48
C PRO A 33 -7.76 -29.27 12.95
N ARG A 34 -8.35 -30.07 12.05
CA ARG A 34 -9.43 -31.00 12.39
C ARG A 34 -8.84 -32.17 13.17
N LEU A 35 -9.03 -32.18 14.49
CA LEU A 35 -8.79 -33.34 15.34
C LEU A 35 -9.91 -34.36 15.11
N HIS A 36 -9.59 -35.48 14.45
CA HIS A 36 -10.47 -36.64 14.40
C HIS A 36 -10.32 -37.49 15.66
N PRO A 37 -11.42 -37.90 16.32
CA PRO A 37 -11.36 -38.74 17.51
C PRO A 37 -11.33 -40.24 17.16
N ARG A 38 -10.55 -40.98 17.96
CA ARG A 38 -10.59 -42.44 18.23
C ARG A 38 -10.15 -43.41 17.13
N ARG A 39 -8.95 -44.01 17.30
CA ARG A 39 -8.74 -45.47 17.27
C ARG A 39 -7.61 -45.88 18.24
N ARG A 40 -7.92 -46.84 19.13
CA ARG A 40 -7.00 -47.54 20.04
C ARG A 40 -6.35 -48.74 19.33
N ARG A 41 -5.05 -48.96 19.56
CA ARG A 41 -4.32 -50.25 19.76
C ARG A 41 -2.82 -49.93 19.74
N SER A 42 -2.09 -49.97 20.85
CA SER A 42 -1.58 -51.08 21.67
C SER A 42 -0.05 -51.15 21.53
N LEU A 43 0.64 -50.86 22.64
CA LEU A 43 2.09 -50.98 22.84
C LEU A 43 2.57 -52.44 22.74
N PRO A 44 3.86 -52.64 22.45
CA PRO A 44 4.62 -53.67 23.15
C PRO A 44 5.76 -53.06 23.99
N GLN A 45 5.89 -53.64 25.18
CA GLN A 45 7.00 -53.51 26.12
C GLN A 45 8.28 -54.12 25.56
N GLY A 46 9.44 -53.61 25.98
CA GLY A 46 10.72 -54.33 25.81
C GLY A 46 11.96 -53.46 25.94
N LEU A 47 12.33 -53.08 27.16
CA LEU A 47 13.70 -52.66 27.50
C LEU A 47 14.57 -53.92 27.70
N PRO A 48 15.89 -53.81 27.47
CA PRO A 48 16.78 -54.08 28.59
C PRO A 48 17.79 -52.95 28.87
N ARG A 49 18.05 -52.78 30.17
CA ARG A 49 19.12 -51.98 30.78
C ARG A 49 20.39 -52.81 30.94
N HIS A 50 21.57 -52.19 30.78
CA HIS A 50 22.80 -52.34 31.60
C HIS A 50 23.90 -51.46 30.93
N ARG A 51 24.39 -50.34 31.47
CA ARG A 51 25.12 -49.99 32.71
C ARG A 51 26.62 -50.39 32.68
N ALA A 52 27.51 -49.41 32.46
CA ALA A 52 28.76 -49.10 33.19
C ALA A 52 29.55 -48.02 32.37
N ARG A 53 29.73 -46.77 32.81
CA ARG A 53 30.72 -46.19 33.76
C ARG A 53 32.21 -46.33 33.33
N GLN A 54 32.72 -45.24 32.72
CA GLN A 54 33.96 -44.44 32.98
C GLN A 54 35.08 -45.00 33.89
N PRO A 55 36.22 -44.30 34.10
CA PRO A 55 37.23 -43.65 33.23
C PRO A 55 38.68 -44.04 33.66
N GLY A 56 39.72 -43.46 33.06
CA GLY A 56 41.12 -43.47 33.58
C GLY A 56 42.05 -42.77 32.59
N ASP A 57 42.60 -41.60 32.92
CA ASP A 57 43.88 -41.37 33.64
C ASP A 57 45.09 -41.58 32.69
N ALA A 58 46.13 -40.74 32.58
CA ALA A 58 46.59 -39.57 33.35
C ALA A 58 47.67 -38.79 32.54
N LEU A 59 47.85 -37.50 32.87
CA LEU A 59 49.09 -36.72 33.18
C LEU A 59 50.43 -37.13 32.48
N ASP A 60 51.36 -36.27 32.07
CA ASP A 60 51.81 -34.97 32.60
C ASP A 60 52.91 -34.31 31.70
N ARG A 61 53.12 -32.99 31.88
CA ARG A 61 54.35 -32.15 31.66
C ARG A 61 54.93 -31.99 30.24
N SER A 62 55.38 -30.82 29.75
CA SER A 62 55.97 -29.61 30.39
C SER A 62 56.10 -28.46 29.34
N GLY A 63 56.06 -27.19 29.80
CA GLY A 63 56.19 -25.97 28.97
C GLY A 63 57.62 -25.59 28.54
N PRO A 64 57.86 -24.38 27.97
CA PRO A 64 57.65 -23.13 28.73
C PRO A 64 56.94 -21.98 27.98
N ALA A 65 56.57 -20.98 28.78
CA ALA A 65 55.97 -19.70 28.42
C ALA A 65 56.95 -18.77 27.68
N GLY A 66 56.42 -17.96 26.75
CA GLY A 66 57.17 -16.93 26.03
C GLY A 66 56.29 -15.75 25.62
N ALA A 67 56.33 -14.71 26.45
CA ALA A 67 56.14 -13.28 26.18
C ALA A 67 55.01 -12.82 25.22
N ALA A 68 53.90 -12.38 25.81
CA ALA A 68 52.98 -11.41 25.23
C ALA A 68 53.71 -10.07 24.98
N GLY A 69 53.87 -9.71 23.70
CA GLY A 69 54.38 -8.41 23.29
C GLY A 69 53.36 -7.28 23.55
N PRO A 70 53.82 -6.05 23.91
CA PRO A 70 52.94 -5.01 24.41
C PRO A 70 52.11 -4.33 23.32
N ALA A 71 50.92 -3.86 23.71
CA ALA A 71 50.04 -3.01 22.93
C ALA A 71 50.76 -1.73 22.49
N ARG A 72 50.80 -1.48 21.17
CA ARG A 72 51.41 -0.26 20.62
C ARG A 72 50.45 0.92 20.74
N ALA A 73 50.99 2.01 21.28
CA ALA A 73 50.33 3.25 21.62
C ALA A 73 49.82 4.03 20.38
N LEU A 74 48.65 4.64 20.56
CA LEU A 74 48.06 5.64 19.66
C LEU A 74 48.98 6.86 19.56
N ARG A 75 49.60 7.06 18.38
CA ARG A 75 50.29 8.31 18.05
C ARG A 75 49.27 9.36 17.61
N ARG A 76 48.98 10.28 18.53
CA ARG A 76 48.51 11.64 18.21
C ARG A 76 49.68 12.43 17.63
N VAL A 77 49.45 13.10 16.49
CA VAL A 77 50.22 14.27 16.05
C VAL A 77 49.24 15.31 15.54
N GLN A 78 48.96 16.31 16.37
CA GLN A 78 48.79 17.72 15.97
C GLN A 78 49.76 18.51 16.86
N PRO A 79 50.54 19.44 16.30
CA PRO A 79 50.22 20.87 16.43
C PRO A 79 50.75 21.68 15.21
N ALA A 80 50.57 22.99 14.98
CA ALA A 80 49.91 24.11 15.64
C ALA A 80 49.67 25.19 14.57
N LEU A 81 48.58 25.96 14.69
CA LEU A 81 48.56 27.43 14.57
C LEU A 81 47.14 27.94 14.92
N ARG A 82 46.95 28.23 16.21
CA ARG A 82 46.19 29.37 16.75
C ARG A 82 47.23 30.19 17.54
N PRO A 83 47.05 31.51 17.85
CA PRO A 83 45.79 32.17 18.22
C PRO A 83 45.68 33.64 17.75
N ARG A 84 44.52 34.30 17.92
CA ARG A 84 44.21 35.28 19.01
C ARG A 84 42.86 35.93 18.60
N HIS A 85 41.83 36.20 19.38
CA HIS A 85 41.50 36.20 20.82
C HIS A 85 39.96 36.02 20.91
N ASP A 86 39.43 35.22 21.85
CA ASP A 86 38.80 35.62 23.13
C ASP A 86 37.60 36.57 22.94
N LEU A 87 36.37 36.27 23.39
CA LEU A 87 36.00 36.04 24.80
C LEU A 87 34.75 35.15 24.95
N ARG A 88 34.81 34.24 25.92
CA ARG A 88 33.72 33.68 26.74
C ARG A 88 33.82 34.39 28.12
N PRO A 89 33.02 34.08 29.17
CA PRO A 89 31.64 33.59 29.32
C PRO A 89 30.85 34.44 30.35
N GLU A 90 29.59 34.13 30.67
CA GLU A 90 29.04 33.75 32.01
C GLU A 90 27.52 34.05 31.96
N ASP A 91 26.56 33.40 32.63
CA ASP A 91 26.57 32.40 33.69
C ASP A 91 25.21 31.65 33.74
N ARG A 92 25.26 30.46 34.37
CA ARG A 92 24.24 29.77 35.18
C ARG A 92 22.74 29.74 34.82
N ARG A 93 22.30 28.49 34.62
CA ARG A 93 21.14 27.82 35.25
C ARG A 93 20.26 28.69 36.16
N GLN A 94 18.95 28.70 35.91
CA GLN A 94 17.93 28.46 36.94
C GLN A 94 16.49 28.34 36.37
N ARG A 95 15.75 27.39 36.97
CA ARG A 95 14.27 27.22 37.00
C ARG A 95 13.64 26.19 36.06
N ARG A 96 13.55 24.96 36.60
CA ARG A 96 12.36 24.10 36.46
C ARG A 96 11.19 24.82 37.13
N LEU A 97 10.09 24.99 36.41
CA LEU A 97 8.77 25.20 36.97
C LEU A 97 7.81 24.35 36.14
N ASP A 98 7.29 23.29 36.76
CA ASP A 98 6.11 22.57 36.29
C ASP A 98 4.89 23.47 36.47
N PRO A 99 4.10 23.75 35.41
CA PRO A 99 2.74 24.21 35.57
C PRO A 99 1.83 22.99 35.54
N VAL A 100 1.43 22.51 36.74
CA VAL A 100 0.22 21.69 36.87
C VAL A 100 -0.96 22.59 36.56
N VAL A 101 -1.42 22.58 35.31
CA VAL A 101 -2.70 23.19 34.92
C VAL A 101 -3.76 22.10 34.99
N ALA A 102 -4.74 22.30 35.88
CA ALA A 102 -5.92 21.47 35.97
C ALA A 102 -6.71 21.54 34.65
N ALA A 103 -7.07 20.36 34.11
CA ALA A 103 -7.97 20.26 32.97
C ALA A 103 -9.37 20.74 33.38
N PRO A 104 -10.01 21.67 32.65
CA PRO A 104 -11.42 21.94 32.87
C PRO A 104 -12.25 20.80 32.28
N ASP A 105 -13.21 20.32 33.07
CA ASP A 105 -14.28 19.42 32.64
C ASP A 105 -15.10 20.10 31.54
N GLY A 106 -14.85 19.71 30.28
CA GLY A 106 -15.55 20.21 29.10
C GLY A 106 -16.11 19.04 28.30
N ALA A 107 -17.43 18.97 28.21
CA ALA A 107 -18.16 18.00 27.39
C ALA A 107 -17.58 17.91 25.98
N LEU A 108 -17.23 16.70 25.54
CA LEU A 108 -16.84 16.42 24.16
C LEU A 108 -18.06 16.64 23.25
N ALA A 109 -18.14 17.82 22.65
CA ALA A 109 -19.07 18.08 21.57
C ALA A 109 -18.68 17.17 20.39
N VAL A 110 -19.50 16.15 20.14
CA VAL A 110 -19.47 15.41 18.88
C VAL A 110 -19.94 16.40 17.82
N SER A 111 -18.98 17.00 17.11
CA SER A 111 -19.27 17.91 16.01
C SER A 111 -20.10 17.15 14.96
N ALA A 112 -21.28 17.70 14.64
CA ALA A 112 -22.07 17.26 13.49
C ALA A 112 -21.19 17.32 12.23
N PRO A 113 -21.42 16.47 11.21
CA PRO A 113 -20.59 16.47 10.01
C PRO A 113 -20.61 17.88 9.39
N ALA A 114 -19.41 18.45 9.26
CA ALA A 114 -19.22 19.77 8.67
C ALA A 114 -19.92 19.83 7.31
N ALA A 115 -20.57 20.96 7.02
CA ALA A 115 -21.13 21.20 5.71
C ALA A 115 -20.04 20.93 4.65
N PRO A 116 -20.37 20.22 3.55
CA PRO A 116 -19.40 19.91 2.52
C PRO A 116 -18.77 21.22 2.03
N PRO A 117 -17.44 21.28 1.91
CA PRO A 117 -16.74 22.46 1.41
C PRO A 117 -17.29 22.88 0.03
N ALA A 118 -17.23 24.19 -0.24
CA ALA A 118 -17.97 24.87 -1.33
C ALA A 118 -17.63 24.38 -2.76
N ASP A 119 -16.60 23.54 -2.91
CA ASP A 119 -16.14 22.93 -4.15
C ASP A 119 -16.81 21.59 -4.51
N ILE A 120 -17.69 21.07 -3.64
CA ILE A 120 -18.42 19.81 -3.88
C ILE A 120 -19.69 20.08 -4.71
N THR A 121 -19.69 19.58 -5.94
CA THR A 121 -20.80 19.71 -6.90
C THR A 121 -21.85 18.60 -6.76
N GLU A 122 -23.01 18.76 -7.39
CA GLU A 122 -24.00 17.66 -7.49
C GLU A 122 -23.44 16.46 -8.28
N THR A 123 -22.55 16.70 -9.24
CA THR A 123 -21.82 15.64 -9.94
C THR A 123 -20.99 14.82 -8.96
N ASN A 124 -20.24 15.47 -8.05
CA ASN A 124 -19.47 14.76 -7.01
C ASN A 124 -20.38 13.93 -6.09
N ARG A 125 -21.56 14.46 -5.73
CA ARG A 125 -22.56 13.70 -4.94
C ARG A 125 -23.11 12.51 -5.70
N ALA A 126 -23.40 12.65 -6.99
CA ALA A 126 -23.87 11.56 -7.84
C ALA A 126 -22.81 10.46 -7.96
N VAL A 127 -21.55 10.83 -8.16
CA VAL A 127 -20.40 9.91 -8.16
C VAL A 127 -20.28 9.18 -6.82
N ALA A 128 -20.34 9.89 -5.70
CA ALA A 128 -20.28 9.29 -4.36
C ALA A 128 -21.44 8.30 -4.11
N ARG A 129 -22.68 8.63 -4.48
CA ARG A 129 -23.85 7.73 -4.36
C ARG A 129 -23.66 6.47 -5.20
N ARG A 130 -23.17 6.62 -6.43
CA ARG A 130 -22.86 5.49 -7.32
C ARG A 130 -21.81 4.56 -6.70
N LEU A 131 -20.70 5.13 -6.23
CA LEU A 131 -19.62 4.35 -5.61
C LEU A 131 -20.10 3.64 -4.35
N ALA A 132 -20.85 4.32 -3.48
CA ALA A 132 -21.44 3.71 -2.29
C ALA A 132 -22.36 2.53 -2.63
N GLY A 133 -23.22 2.70 -3.65
CA GLY A 133 -24.10 1.63 -4.13
C GLY A 133 -23.32 0.43 -4.70
N ALA A 134 -22.22 0.69 -5.43
CA ALA A 134 -21.37 -0.35 -5.97
C ALA A 134 -20.56 -1.11 -4.90
N PHE A 135 -20.12 -0.42 -3.84
CA PHE A 135 -19.28 -1.01 -2.80
C PHE A 135 -20.06 -1.86 -1.81
N GLY A 136 -21.34 -1.55 -1.57
CA GLY A 136 -22.23 -2.34 -0.71
C GLY A 136 -21.99 -2.19 0.79
N GLY A 137 -21.26 -1.14 1.22
CA GLY A 137 -21.01 -0.81 2.62
C GLY A 137 -21.44 0.62 2.99
N ALA A 138 -21.42 0.95 4.28
CA ALA A 138 -21.72 2.31 4.75
C ALA A 138 -20.56 3.26 4.37
N PRO A 139 -20.80 4.28 3.52
CA PRO A 139 -19.75 5.18 3.08
C PRO A 139 -19.45 6.23 4.14
N SER A 140 -18.17 6.57 4.30
CA SER A 140 -17.71 7.83 4.86
C SER A 140 -16.85 8.57 3.84
N VAL A 141 -16.79 9.90 3.90
CA VAL A 141 -15.95 10.71 3.00
C VAL A 141 -15.02 11.57 3.84
N ALA A 142 -13.73 11.58 3.48
CA ALA A 142 -12.72 12.40 4.13
C ALA A 142 -11.88 13.14 3.08
N ARG A 143 -11.51 14.38 3.38
CA ARG A 143 -10.61 15.19 2.56
C ARG A 143 -9.16 14.83 2.84
N HIS A 144 -8.40 14.60 1.79
CA HIS A 144 -6.95 14.42 1.82
C HIS A 144 -6.30 15.60 1.13
N ALA A 145 -5.47 16.34 1.85
CA ALA A 145 -4.65 17.40 1.28
C ALA A 145 -3.24 16.88 0.96
N ASP A 146 -2.58 17.48 -0.01
CA ASP A 146 -1.16 17.27 -0.26
C ASP A 146 -0.31 17.86 0.89
N GLU A 147 1.01 17.67 0.82
CA GLU A 147 1.91 18.16 1.87
C GLU A 147 1.93 19.68 1.99
N THR A 148 1.65 20.40 0.90
CA THR A 148 1.62 21.87 0.89
C THR A 148 0.26 22.45 1.28
N GLY A 149 -0.80 21.63 1.24
CA GLY A 149 -2.19 22.08 1.39
C GLY A 149 -2.74 22.82 0.17
N SER A 150 -2.03 22.84 -0.95
CA SER A 150 -2.42 23.53 -2.19
C SER A 150 -3.42 22.72 -3.01
N SER A 151 -3.35 21.40 -2.89
CA SER A 151 -4.20 20.45 -3.62
C SER A 151 -4.87 19.49 -2.66
N HIS A 152 -6.11 19.11 -2.96
CA HIS A 152 -6.85 18.15 -2.16
C HIS A 152 -7.70 17.23 -3.03
N VAL A 153 -8.02 16.07 -2.47
CA VAL A 153 -8.97 15.13 -3.03
C VAL A 153 -9.83 14.56 -1.92
N ASP A 154 -11.13 14.41 -2.17
CA ASP A 154 -12.05 13.78 -1.23
C ASP A 154 -12.12 12.29 -1.57
N ILE A 155 -12.00 11.44 -0.54
CA ILE A 155 -11.98 9.98 -0.67
C ILE A 155 -13.15 9.39 0.10
N LEU A 156 -14.02 8.70 -0.64
CA LEU A 156 -15.06 7.85 -0.10
C LEU A 156 -14.45 6.52 0.36
N THR A 157 -14.83 6.06 1.55
CA THR A 157 -14.35 4.81 2.15
C THR A 157 -15.54 4.00 2.64
N CYS A 158 -15.58 2.72 2.25
CA CYS A 158 -16.47 1.72 2.83
C CYS A 158 -15.60 0.64 3.50
N ARG A 159 -15.81 0.45 4.81
CA ARG A 159 -15.15 -0.60 5.59
C ARG A 159 -15.98 -1.87 5.55
N ASP A 160 -15.32 -3.01 5.71
CA ASP A 160 -15.91 -4.35 5.66
C ASP A 160 -16.70 -4.60 4.38
N ALA A 161 -16.24 -3.99 3.29
CA ALA A 161 -16.86 -4.00 1.98
C ALA A 161 -15.78 -4.21 0.91
N PRO A 162 -16.02 -5.08 -0.09
CA PRO A 162 -17.26 -5.82 -0.34
C PRO A 162 -17.45 -7.06 0.55
N ARG A 163 -16.47 -7.38 1.41
CA ARG A 163 -16.56 -8.42 2.42
C ARG A 163 -15.84 -7.99 3.71
N PRO A 164 -16.14 -8.61 4.86
CA PRO A 164 -15.46 -8.32 6.11
C PRO A 164 -13.94 -8.38 6.00
N GLY A 165 -13.25 -7.43 6.63
CA GLY A 165 -11.80 -7.31 6.62
C GLY A 165 -11.20 -6.59 5.41
N LEU A 166 -12.01 -6.19 4.43
CA LEU A 166 -11.57 -5.33 3.32
C LEU A 166 -12.07 -3.90 3.49
N ILE A 167 -11.27 -2.96 3.01
CA ILE A 167 -11.57 -1.54 2.90
C ILE A 167 -11.60 -1.22 1.41
N THR A 168 -12.73 -0.71 0.93
CA THR A 168 -12.85 -0.17 -0.42
C THR A 168 -12.87 1.34 -0.36
N CYS A 169 -11.99 1.99 -1.11
CA CYS A 169 -11.90 3.44 -1.21
C CYS A 169 -12.05 3.90 -2.66
N ALA A 170 -12.53 5.12 -2.86
CA ALA A 170 -12.46 5.80 -4.15
C ALA A 170 -12.35 7.30 -3.98
N THR A 171 -11.66 7.96 -4.90
CA THR A 171 -11.77 9.41 -5.05
C THR A 171 -13.18 9.77 -5.50
N VAL A 172 -13.68 10.93 -5.05
CA VAL A 172 -15.00 11.48 -5.45
C VAL A 172 -14.93 12.89 -6.00
N THR A 173 -13.73 13.49 -6.01
CA THR A 173 -13.46 14.82 -6.56
C THR A 173 -12.31 14.85 -7.55
N LEU A 174 -11.67 13.72 -7.88
CA LEU A 174 -10.58 13.73 -8.86
C LEU A 174 -11.10 14.11 -10.25
N ALA A 175 -12.34 13.71 -10.57
CA ALA A 175 -12.99 14.05 -11.83
C ALA A 175 -13.25 15.55 -12.02
N ASN A 176 -13.05 16.39 -11.00
CA ASN A 176 -13.09 17.85 -11.14
C ASN A 176 -11.86 18.39 -11.89
N HIS A 177 -10.79 17.60 -11.98
CA HIS A 177 -9.54 17.98 -12.63
C HIS A 177 -9.45 17.37 -14.04
N PRO A 178 -9.04 18.16 -15.05
CA PRO A 178 -8.86 17.65 -16.41
C PRO A 178 -7.69 16.67 -16.48
N LEU A 179 -7.84 15.65 -17.32
CA LEU A 179 -6.73 14.79 -17.72
C LEU A 179 -6.02 15.44 -18.92
N TYR A 180 -4.71 15.25 -19.02
CA TYR A 180 -3.92 15.75 -20.15
C TYR A 180 -3.22 14.59 -20.85
N ARG A 181 -3.28 14.58 -22.18
CA ARG A 181 -2.53 13.65 -23.03
C ARG A 181 -1.85 14.44 -24.14
N ASP A 182 -0.54 14.25 -24.27
CA ASP A 182 0.29 14.95 -25.26
C ASP A 182 0.14 16.49 -25.20
N GLY A 183 -0.02 17.03 -23.99
CA GLY A 183 -0.19 18.46 -23.73
C GLY A 183 -1.60 19.03 -23.98
N ALA A 184 -2.52 18.24 -24.52
CA ALA A 184 -3.91 18.62 -24.74
C ALA A 184 -4.83 18.08 -23.64
N GLU A 185 -5.90 18.80 -23.32
CA GLU A 185 -6.95 18.26 -22.44
C GLU A 185 -7.61 17.05 -23.10
N PHE A 186 -7.63 15.94 -22.38
CA PHE A 186 -8.34 14.74 -22.77
C PHE A 186 -9.84 14.90 -22.46
N PRO A 187 -10.74 14.62 -23.41
CA PRO A 187 -12.19 14.81 -23.25
C PRO A 187 -12.83 13.69 -22.42
N GLY A 188 -12.34 13.52 -21.19
CA GLY A 188 -12.80 12.55 -20.23
C GLY A 188 -12.34 12.92 -18.82
N ARG A 189 -12.96 12.30 -17.83
CA ARG A 189 -12.62 12.41 -16.41
C ARG A 189 -12.49 11.01 -15.83
N CYS A 190 -11.83 10.91 -14.69
CA CYS A 190 -11.64 9.62 -14.04
C CYS A 190 -11.69 9.76 -12.52
N GLU A 191 -12.29 8.76 -11.87
CA GLU A 191 -12.06 8.49 -10.45
C GLU A 191 -11.20 7.23 -10.30
N ILE A 192 -10.40 7.20 -9.23
CA ILE A 192 -9.55 6.06 -8.87
C ILE A 192 -10.18 5.35 -7.69
N LEU A 193 -10.23 4.03 -7.73
CA LEU A 193 -10.64 3.19 -6.61
C LEU A 193 -9.56 2.19 -6.20
N GLY A 194 -9.63 1.73 -4.96
CA GLY A 194 -8.70 0.75 -4.39
C GLY A 194 -9.43 -0.13 -3.40
N VAL A 195 -9.07 -1.41 -3.36
CA VAL A 195 -9.58 -2.39 -2.40
C VAL A 195 -8.38 -2.99 -1.68
N SER A 196 -8.40 -3.01 -0.35
CA SER A 196 -7.28 -3.53 0.40
C SER A 196 -7.68 -4.01 1.80
N SER A 197 -6.94 -4.96 2.35
CA SER A 197 -6.98 -5.24 3.80
C SER A 197 -6.17 -4.22 4.62
N ASP A 198 -5.30 -3.43 3.97
CA ASP A 198 -4.46 -2.42 4.61
C ASP A 198 -5.21 -1.07 4.72
N PRO A 199 -5.23 -0.43 5.90
CA PRO A 199 -5.89 0.86 6.11
C PRO A 199 -5.26 2.02 5.31
N ASN A 200 -4.04 1.87 4.79
CA ASN A 200 -3.34 2.90 4.03
C ASN A 200 -3.80 3.01 2.56
N VAL A 201 -4.76 2.20 2.11
CA VAL A 201 -5.28 2.27 0.73
C VAL A 201 -5.78 3.67 0.36
N ALA A 202 -6.45 4.39 1.28
CA ALA A 202 -6.87 5.78 1.03
C ALA A 202 -5.68 6.72 0.80
N ARG A 203 -4.58 6.56 1.56
CA ARG A 203 -3.35 7.35 1.38
C ARG A 203 -2.70 7.08 0.02
N MET A 204 -2.71 5.82 -0.41
CA MET A 204 -2.24 5.46 -1.75
C MET A 204 -3.08 6.15 -2.84
N LEU A 205 -4.41 6.13 -2.74
CA LEU A 205 -5.28 6.80 -3.72
C LEU A 205 -5.05 8.31 -3.74
N ALA A 206 -4.87 8.94 -2.57
CA ALA A 206 -4.52 10.36 -2.49
C ALA A 206 -3.20 10.65 -3.22
N ALA A 207 -2.17 9.84 -2.99
CA ALA A 207 -0.88 9.99 -3.67
C ALA A 207 -1.00 9.82 -5.19
N CYS A 208 -1.85 8.90 -5.67
CA CYS A 208 -2.15 8.77 -7.09
C CYS A 208 -2.87 10.01 -7.64
N ALA A 209 -3.87 10.51 -6.92
CA ALA A 209 -4.63 11.70 -7.31
C ALA A 209 -3.73 12.93 -7.44
N PHE A 210 -2.78 13.15 -6.52
CA PHE A 210 -1.85 14.28 -6.60
C PHE A 210 -0.90 14.19 -7.80
N ARG A 211 -0.54 12.99 -8.27
CA ARG A 211 0.20 12.86 -9.55
C ARG A 211 -0.62 13.31 -10.75
N VAL A 212 -1.94 13.10 -10.72
CA VAL A 212 -2.83 13.60 -11.77
C VAL A 212 -3.03 15.11 -11.65
N ILE A 213 -3.33 15.61 -10.44
CA ILE A 213 -3.66 17.03 -10.19
C ILE A 213 -2.43 17.93 -10.41
N ASP A 214 -1.33 17.63 -9.72
CA ASP A 214 -0.14 18.49 -9.69
C ASP A 214 0.86 18.09 -10.78
N GLY A 215 1.02 16.77 -10.96
CA GLY A 215 1.96 16.21 -11.93
C GLY A 215 1.43 16.14 -13.37
N ARG A 216 0.11 16.31 -13.56
CA ARG A 216 -0.58 16.10 -14.86
C ARG A 216 -0.33 14.73 -15.48
N TRP A 217 -0.11 13.70 -14.64
CA TRP A 217 0.09 12.34 -15.13
C TRP A 217 -1.19 11.81 -15.74
N PHE A 218 -1.09 11.29 -16.96
CA PHE A 218 -2.23 10.73 -17.65
C PHE A 218 -2.69 9.42 -17.01
N LEU A 219 -4.00 9.18 -16.99
CA LEU A 219 -4.62 8.07 -16.31
C LEU A 219 -5.47 7.26 -17.31
N ALA A 220 -5.11 6.00 -17.51
CA ALA A 220 -5.79 5.05 -18.38
C ALA A 220 -5.48 3.60 -17.96
N PRO A 221 -6.28 2.59 -18.39
CA PRO A 221 -5.92 1.19 -18.20
C PRO A 221 -4.50 0.89 -18.73
N GLY A 222 -3.77 0.05 -18.01
CA GLY A 222 -2.41 -0.38 -18.36
C GLY A 222 -1.32 0.63 -18.00
N ILE A 223 -1.65 1.86 -17.60
CA ILE A 223 -0.67 2.86 -17.15
C ILE A 223 -0.16 2.52 -15.76
N VAL A 224 1.15 2.73 -15.54
CA VAL A 224 1.81 2.58 -14.24
C VAL A 224 2.30 3.93 -13.73
N PHE A 225 2.03 4.22 -12.46
CA PHE A 225 2.62 5.33 -11.72
C PHE A 225 3.81 4.83 -10.87
N PRO A 226 5.06 5.15 -11.24
CA PRO A 226 6.23 4.62 -10.53
C PRO A 226 6.51 5.31 -9.18
N GLY A 227 7.02 4.55 -8.22
CA GLY A 227 7.60 5.05 -6.96
C GLY A 227 6.61 5.59 -5.93
N LEU A 228 5.30 5.49 -6.18
CA LEU A 228 4.26 6.04 -5.32
C LEU A 228 4.11 5.38 -3.95
N LEU A 229 4.56 4.15 -3.80
CA LEU A 229 4.37 3.37 -2.58
C LEU A 229 5.58 3.37 -1.64
N THR A 230 6.59 4.19 -1.95
CA THR A 230 7.75 4.38 -1.07
C THR A 230 7.29 4.80 0.32
N GLY A 231 7.62 4.00 1.35
CA GLY A 231 7.19 4.23 2.74
C GLY A 231 5.77 3.74 3.09
N LEU A 232 5.00 3.26 2.11
CA LEU A 232 3.71 2.59 2.33
C LEU A 232 3.81 1.06 2.23
N SER A 233 4.71 0.56 1.38
CA SER A 233 5.00 -0.87 1.25
C SER A 233 6.50 -1.13 1.17
N ALA A 234 6.93 -2.26 1.71
CA ALA A 234 8.31 -2.73 1.63
C ALA A 234 8.57 -3.59 0.38
N ARG A 235 7.52 -4.01 -0.32
CA ARG A 235 7.59 -4.97 -1.45
C ARG A 235 7.05 -4.40 -2.76
N LEU A 236 6.08 -3.50 -2.67
CA LEU A 236 5.42 -2.90 -3.81
C LEU A 236 5.81 -1.42 -3.85
N ALA A 237 6.19 -0.94 -5.03
CA ALA A 237 6.76 0.39 -5.21
C ALA A 237 5.94 1.27 -6.16
N HIS A 238 5.21 0.66 -7.10
CA HIS A 238 4.48 1.34 -8.16
C HIS A 238 2.99 1.00 -8.10
N VAL A 239 2.17 1.69 -8.90
CA VAL A 239 0.73 1.45 -8.99
C VAL A 239 0.34 1.30 -10.46
N LEU A 240 -0.17 0.14 -10.84
CA LEU A 240 -0.81 -0.12 -12.13
C LEU A 240 -2.30 0.27 -12.05
N PHE A 241 -2.85 0.84 -13.12
CA PHE A 241 -4.29 1.07 -13.24
C PHE A 241 -4.94 0.04 -14.16
N VAL A 242 -5.97 -0.62 -13.65
CA VAL A 242 -6.74 -1.65 -14.37
C VAL A 242 -8.23 -1.34 -14.34
N PRO A 243 -9.05 -1.92 -15.24
CA PRO A 243 -10.50 -1.84 -15.13
C PRO A 243 -10.99 -2.40 -13.78
N PRO A 244 -11.96 -1.76 -13.11
CA PRO A 244 -12.43 -2.18 -11.78
C PRO A 244 -13.43 -3.33 -11.89
N ALA A 245 -12.97 -4.49 -12.35
CA ALA A 245 -13.84 -5.61 -12.75
C ALA A 245 -14.78 -6.09 -11.63
N LEU A 246 -14.39 -5.95 -10.36
CA LEU A 246 -15.20 -6.31 -9.20
C LEU A 246 -16.47 -5.46 -9.08
N PHE A 247 -16.40 -4.20 -9.50
CA PHE A 247 -17.49 -3.24 -9.38
C PHE A 247 -18.11 -2.87 -10.73
N ALA A 248 -17.73 -3.57 -11.82
CA ALA A 248 -18.12 -3.23 -13.18
C ALA A 248 -19.64 -3.02 -13.34
N ALA A 249 -20.46 -3.92 -12.77
CA ALA A 249 -21.92 -3.83 -12.86
C ALA A 249 -22.51 -2.59 -12.17
N GLY A 250 -21.85 -2.04 -11.14
CA GLY A 250 -22.29 -0.84 -10.43
C GLY A 250 -21.76 0.47 -11.02
N LEU A 251 -20.71 0.41 -11.84
CA LEU A 251 -19.94 1.58 -12.29
C LEU A 251 -20.08 1.92 -13.79
N GLU A 252 -20.96 1.25 -14.54
CA GLU A 252 -21.19 1.53 -15.97
C GLU A 252 -21.59 2.99 -16.26
N ALA A 253 -20.83 3.77 -17.04
CA ALA A 253 -21.11 5.19 -17.27
C ALA A 253 -22.60 5.46 -17.62
N PRO A 254 -23.25 6.49 -17.01
CA PRO A 254 -24.59 6.86 -17.43
C PRO A 254 -24.50 7.39 -18.88
N ALA A 255 -25.42 6.98 -19.74
CA ALA A 255 -25.36 7.25 -21.19
C ALA A 255 -25.48 8.74 -21.59
N ALA A 256 -25.63 9.67 -20.64
CA ALA A 256 -26.06 11.05 -20.88
C ALA A 256 -25.22 12.14 -20.18
N ALA A 257 -23.97 11.85 -19.79
CA ALA A 257 -23.08 12.88 -19.26
C ALA A 257 -22.30 13.58 -20.38
N ASP A 258 -22.23 14.92 -20.35
CA ASP A 258 -21.47 15.74 -21.33
C ASP A 258 -19.96 15.44 -21.34
N THR A 259 -19.45 14.78 -20.30
CA THR A 259 -18.06 14.30 -20.23
C THR A 259 -18.04 12.85 -19.76
N ALA A 260 -17.32 11.99 -20.48
CA ALA A 260 -17.18 10.59 -20.11
C ALA A 260 -16.42 10.45 -18.79
N LEU A 261 -17.07 9.84 -17.79
CA LEU A 261 -16.46 9.53 -16.50
C LEU A 261 -16.05 8.04 -16.46
N ALA A 262 -14.75 7.78 -16.33
CA ALA A 262 -14.20 6.46 -16.12
C ALA A 262 -13.93 6.18 -14.63
N PHE A 263 -13.83 4.90 -14.29
CA PHE A 263 -13.37 4.42 -12.99
C PHE A 263 -12.23 3.43 -13.24
N LEU A 264 -11.11 3.59 -12.53
CA LEU A 264 -9.97 2.66 -12.61
C LEU A 264 -9.56 2.18 -11.22
N GLN A 265 -9.21 0.90 -11.14
CA GLN A 265 -8.66 0.32 -9.92
C GLN A 265 -7.15 0.52 -9.88
N ALA A 266 -6.65 1.09 -8.79
CA ALA A 266 -5.24 1.18 -8.45
C ALA A 266 -4.76 -0.16 -7.85
N VAL A 267 -3.83 -0.81 -8.54
CA VAL A 267 -3.21 -2.07 -8.14
C VAL A 267 -1.72 -1.83 -7.86
N PRO A 268 -1.29 -1.88 -6.60
CA PRO A 268 0.13 -1.89 -6.22
C PRO A 268 0.93 -2.96 -6.95
N ILE A 269 2.12 -2.65 -7.45
CA ILE A 269 3.00 -3.62 -8.11
C ILE A 269 4.45 -3.50 -7.63
N SER A 270 5.18 -4.62 -7.72
CA SER A 270 6.61 -4.70 -7.39
C SER A 270 7.48 -4.04 -8.48
N GLU A 271 8.76 -3.83 -8.19
CA GLU A 271 9.75 -3.39 -9.19
C GLU A 271 9.87 -4.38 -10.36
N ALA A 272 9.86 -5.69 -10.08
CA ALA A 272 9.93 -6.71 -11.12
C ALA A 272 8.69 -6.70 -12.01
N GLU A 273 7.50 -6.52 -11.42
CA GLU A 273 6.24 -6.39 -12.16
C GLU A 273 6.22 -5.12 -13.00
N TYR A 274 6.75 -4.01 -12.48
CA TYR A 274 6.90 -2.79 -13.25
C TYR A 274 7.83 -2.99 -14.44
N ALA A 275 9.00 -3.60 -14.24
CA ALA A 275 9.93 -3.93 -15.32
C ALA A 275 9.26 -4.80 -16.40
N PHE A 276 8.50 -5.82 -16.00
CA PHE A 276 7.72 -6.63 -16.94
C PHE A 276 6.65 -5.81 -17.69
N ALA A 277 5.92 -4.93 -17.02
CA ALA A 277 4.92 -4.08 -17.65
C ALA A 277 5.53 -3.10 -18.65
N GLN A 278 6.78 -2.65 -18.44
CA GLN A 278 7.49 -1.80 -19.39
C GLN A 278 7.88 -2.56 -20.66
N GLU A 279 8.15 -3.86 -20.58
CA GLU A 279 8.52 -4.71 -21.71
C GLU A 279 7.32 -5.30 -22.45
N ALA A 280 6.34 -5.82 -21.70
CA ALA A 280 5.20 -6.57 -22.23
C ALA A 280 3.87 -5.79 -22.23
N GLY A 281 3.82 -4.64 -21.57
CA GLY A 281 2.61 -3.82 -21.41
C GLY A 281 1.84 -4.14 -20.12
N GLY A 282 1.10 -3.14 -19.62
CA GLY A 282 0.28 -3.28 -18.42
C GLY A 282 -0.86 -4.31 -18.56
N ASP A 283 -1.44 -4.44 -19.75
CA ASP A 283 -2.48 -5.45 -20.04
C ASP A 283 -1.93 -6.88 -19.88
N ALA A 284 -0.70 -7.13 -20.34
CA ALA A 284 -0.06 -8.43 -20.17
C ALA A 284 0.24 -8.74 -18.69
N LEU A 285 0.55 -7.72 -17.89
CA LEU A 285 0.70 -7.88 -16.44
C LEU A 285 -0.64 -8.17 -15.75
N GLU A 286 -1.74 -7.53 -16.19
CA GLU A 286 -3.09 -7.85 -15.73
C GLU A 286 -3.43 -9.33 -15.98
N ASP A 287 -3.13 -9.83 -17.18
CA ASP A 287 -3.31 -11.25 -17.52
C ASP A 287 -2.43 -12.16 -16.66
N LEU A 288 -1.18 -11.78 -16.39
CA LEU A 288 -0.29 -12.56 -15.52
C LEU A 288 -0.81 -12.65 -14.08
N PHE A 289 -1.39 -11.57 -13.53
CA PHE A 289 -2.04 -11.62 -12.23
C PHE A 289 -3.19 -12.64 -12.21
N ALA A 290 -3.89 -12.79 -13.34
CA ALA A 290 -4.93 -13.80 -13.51
C ALA A 290 -4.40 -15.21 -13.42
N GLU A 291 -3.42 -15.49 -14.26
CA GLU A 291 -2.84 -16.82 -14.40
C GLU A 291 -2.24 -17.31 -13.08
N ARG A 292 -1.67 -16.40 -12.29
CA ARG A 292 -1.03 -16.70 -11.01
C ARG A 292 -1.97 -16.60 -9.80
N GLY A 293 -3.21 -16.14 -9.98
CA GLY A 293 -4.16 -15.94 -8.88
C GLY A 293 -3.61 -15.01 -7.80
N ALA A 294 -3.11 -13.84 -8.22
CA ALA A 294 -2.54 -12.85 -7.31
C ALA A 294 -3.59 -12.32 -6.32
N ASP A 295 -3.21 -12.11 -5.05
CA ASP A 295 -4.07 -11.40 -4.11
C ASP A 295 -3.82 -9.89 -4.23
N LEU A 296 -4.58 -9.24 -5.10
CA LEU A 296 -4.41 -7.81 -5.40
C LEU A 296 -4.88 -6.88 -4.28
N PHE A 297 -5.46 -7.42 -3.20
CA PHE A 297 -5.92 -6.66 -2.04
C PHE A 297 -4.87 -6.57 -0.92
N ASP A 298 -3.76 -7.29 -1.04
CA ASP A 298 -2.66 -7.23 -0.07
C ASP A 298 -1.55 -6.29 -0.56
N LEU A 299 -1.38 -5.15 0.13
CA LEU A 299 -0.30 -4.18 -0.14
C LEU A 299 1.11 -4.74 0.16
N GLN A 300 1.20 -5.91 0.79
CA GLN A 300 2.44 -6.60 1.15
C GLN A 300 2.59 -7.96 0.45
N ARG A 301 1.78 -8.25 -0.57
CA ARG A 301 1.90 -9.51 -1.32
C ARG A 301 3.32 -9.64 -1.92
N PRO A 302 3.82 -10.88 -2.11
CA PRO A 302 5.01 -11.10 -2.92
C PRO A 302 4.73 -10.77 -4.39
N SER A 303 5.79 -10.57 -5.16
CA SER A 303 5.66 -10.45 -6.60
C SER A 303 5.16 -11.76 -7.23
N VAL A 304 4.50 -11.68 -8.38
CA VAL A 304 4.14 -12.85 -9.20
C VAL A 304 5.27 -13.31 -10.13
N LEU A 305 6.36 -12.56 -10.20
CA LEU A 305 7.57 -12.86 -10.97
C LEU A 305 8.66 -13.50 -10.11
#